data_AF-A0A814NY92-F1
#
_entry.id   AF-A0A814NY92-F1
#
_cell.length_a   1.000
_cell.length_b   1.000
_cell.length_c   1.000
_cell.angle_alpha   90.00
_cell.angle_beta   90.00
_cell.angle_gamma   90.00
#
_symmetry.space_group_name_H-M   'P 1'
#
loop_
_entity.id
_entity.type
_entity.pdbx_description
1 polymer ?
#
loop_
_entity_poly.entity_id
_entity_poly.type
_entity_poly.pdbx_seq_one_letter_code
_entity_poly.pdbx_strand_id
1 'polypeptide(L)'
;MTRMAFDTRTQNAWKELIEKEAMTRVSWHRTFKPNPNDDEWFKRGFYTQATDKPIGRSLPSIVFPPRPKPRYDPNDTLEELAKKLDLEHNPNALKEMYPVNKQHHDVLFDGFSKEEKGRYKYLNLRKVIPPENKFQYPVSNTMEYGWKLSESGQQFKAPTHARGKIVEESFYRRNGVF
;
A
#
# COMPACT_ATOMS: atom_id res chain seq x y z
N MET A 1 15.85 -11.46 -23.73
CA MET A 1 14.98 -10.35 -23.28
C MET A 1 14.61 -9.52 -24.50
N THR A 2 13.38 -9.64 -24.98
CA THR A 2 12.86 -8.86 -26.11
C THR A 2 12.78 -7.39 -25.68
N ARG A 3 13.56 -6.50 -26.32
CA ARG A 3 13.42 -5.06 -26.15
C ARG A 3 12.03 -4.68 -26.66
N MET A 4 11.12 -4.29 -25.77
CA MET A 4 9.84 -3.71 -26.21
C MET A 4 10.12 -2.39 -26.93
N ALA A 5 9.53 -2.21 -28.11
CA ALA A 5 9.57 -0.93 -28.80
C ALA A 5 8.79 0.09 -27.98
N PHE A 6 9.46 1.17 -27.57
CA PHE A 6 8.87 2.27 -26.80
C PHE A 6 8.07 3.19 -27.74
N ASP A 7 6.97 2.66 -28.30
CA ASP A 7 6.09 3.43 -29.18
C ASP A 7 5.28 4.47 -28.39
N THR A 8 4.83 5.54 -29.03
CA THR A 8 3.98 6.58 -28.42
C THR A 8 2.72 5.99 -27.76
N ARG A 9 2.14 4.94 -28.35
CA ARG A 9 1.00 4.22 -27.77
C ARG A 9 1.37 3.57 -26.43
N THR A 10 2.54 2.95 -26.34
CA THR A 10 3.00 2.33 -25.09
C THR A 10 3.27 3.41 -24.04
N GLN A 11 3.94 4.50 -24.40
CA GLN A 11 4.20 5.63 -23.52
C GLN A 11 2.91 6.23 -22.95
N ASN A 12 1.89 6.42 -23.79
CA ASN A 12 0.58 6.91 -23.35
C ASN A 12 -0.11 5.92 -22.42
N ALA A 13 -0.02 4.61 -22.68
CA ALA A 13 -0.58 3.59 -21.80
C ALA A 13 0.12 3.60 -20.41
N TRP A 14 1.44 3.74 -20.38
CA TRP A 14 2.19 3.89 -19.12
C TRP A 14 1.79 5.16 -18.36
N LYS A 15 1.64 6.28 -19.07
CA LYS A 15 1.18 7.54 -18.49
C LYS A 15 -0.20 7.40 -17.87
N GLU A 16 -1.14 6.81 -18.61
CA GLU A 16 -2.50 6.55 -18.13
C GLU A 16 -2.49 5.63 -16.90
N LEU A 17 -1.65 4.59 -16.89
CA LEU A 17 -1.53 3.67 -15.77
C LEU A 17 -1.03 4.40 -14.51
N ILE A 18 0.02 5.23 -14.65
CA ILE A 18 0.57 6.04 -13.55
C ILE A 18 -0.47 7.04 -13.03
N GLU A 19 -1.21 7.72 -13.91
CA GLU A 19 -2.24 8.69 -13.53
C GLU A 19 -3.40 8.01 -12.79
N LYS A 20 -3.86 6.85 -13.26
CA LYS A 20 -4.88 6.04 -12.58
C LYS A 20 -4.40 5.58 -11.22
N GLU A 21 -3.18 5.05 -11.13
CA GLU A 21 -2.57 4.63 -9.87
C GLU A 21 -2.50 5.80 -8.87
N ALA A 22 -2.03 6.97 -9.31
CA ALA A 22 -1.97 8.17 -8.47
C ALA A 22 -3.36 8.58 -7.96
N MET A 23 -4.38 8.59 -8.83
CA MET A 23 -5.74 8.94 -8.46
C MET A 23 -6.33 7.95 -7.45
N THR A 24 -6.15 6.64 -7.67
CA THR A 24 -6.61 5.59 -6.74
C THR A 24 -5.90 5.68 -5.38
N ARG A 25 -4.60 6.01 -5.36
CA ARG A 25 -3.88 6.21 -4.10
C ARG A 25 -4.40 7.42 -3.32
N VAL A 26 -4.68 8.52 -4.00
CA VAL A 26 -5.25 9.73 -3.38
C VAL A 26 -6.66 9.48 -2.86
N SER A 27 -7.52 8.81 -3.64
CA SER A 27 -8.88 8.48 -3.18
C SER A 27 -8.86 7.55 -1.97
N TRP A 28 -7.99 6.54 -1.97
CA TRP A 28 -7.81 5.63 -0.84
C TRP A 28 -7.32 6.33 0.42
N HIS A 29 -6.34 7.24 0.29
CA HIS A 29 -5.86 7.99 1.44
C HIS A 29 -6.98 8.81 2.10
N ARG A 30 -7.88 9.40 1.30
CA ARG A 30 -9.03 10.16 1.80
C ARG A 30 -10.03 9.29 2.57
N THR A 31 -10.21 8.02 2.19
CA THR A 31 -11.19 7.13 2.81
C THR A 31 -10.64 6.40 4.03
N PHE A 32 -9.40 5.91 3.97
CA PHE A 32 -8.82 5.02 5.00
C PHE A 32 -8.04 5.76 6.09
N LYS A 33 -7.57 6.98 5.79
CA LYS A 33 -6.99 7.89 6.77
C LYS A 33 -7.78 9.20 6.76
N PRO A 34 -8.93 9.29 7.45
CA PRO A 34 -9.44 10.59 7.83
C PRO A 34 -8.38 11.21 8.75
N ASN A 35 -7.51 12.05 8.19
CA ASN A 35 -6.50 12.75 8.96
C ASN A 35 -7.27 13.70 9.89
N PRO A 36 -7.13 13.61 11.23
CA PRO A 36 -7.79 14.55 12.14
C PRO A 36 -7.38 16.01 11.87
N ASN A 37 -6.22 16.20 11.24
CA ASN A 37 -5.60 17.49 10.95
C ASN A 37 -5.74 17.97 9.49
N ASP A 38 -6.32 17.20 8.56
CA ASP A 38 -6.47 17.68 7.16
C ASP A 38 -7.38 18.91 7.08
N ASP A 39 -8.24 19.09 8.08
CA ASP A 39 -9.03 20.29 8.29
C ASP A 39 -8.19 21.51 8.70
N GLU A 40 -7.06 21.34 9.41
CA GLU A 40 -6.31 22.47 9.96
C GLU A 40 -5.43 23.19 8.93
N TRP A 41 -4.86 22.45 7.97
CA TRP A 41 -4.02 23.03 6.92
C TRP A 41 -4.82 24.00 6.03
N PHE A 42 -6.10 23.72 5.78
CA PHE A 42 -7.01 24.63 5.08
C PHE A 42 -7.64 25.69 5.99
N LYS A 43 -7.62 25.51 7.33
CA LYS A 43 -8.17 26.47 8.31
C LYS A 43 -7.21 27.62 8.68
N ARG A 44 -5.91 27.53 8.37
CA ARG A 44 -4.95 28.61 8.69
C ARG A 44 -4.93 29.70 7.62
N GLY A 45 -5.80 30.70 7.74
CA GLY A 45 -5.51 32.14 7.60
C GLY A 45 -4.81 32.72 6.35
N PHE A 46 -4.44 31.94 5.33
CA PHE A 46 -3.69 32.44 4.16
C PHE A 46 -4.59 33.02 3.06
N TYR A 47 -5.88 32.67 3.04
CA TYR A 47 -6.82 33.13 2.00
C TYR A 47 -7.65 34.36 2.39
N THR A 48 -7.62 34.81 3.65
CA THR A 48 -8.42 35.96 4.11
C THR A 48 -7.67 37.29 4.09
N GLN A 49 -6.38 37.32 3.71
CA GLN A 49 -5.56 38.54 3.73
C GLN A 49 -5.41 39.22 2.35
N ALA A 50 -6.13 38.75 1.34
CA ALA A 50 -5.91 39.14 -0.06
C ALA A 50 -7.00 40.03 -0.67
N THR A 51 -7.69 40.88 0.10
CA THR A 51 -8.80 41.69 -0.46
C THR A 51 -8.63 43.20 -0.47
N ASP A 52 -7.55 43.80 0.05
CA ASP A 52 -7.57 45.25 0.30
C ASP A 52 -6.46 46.07 -0.40
N LYS A 53 -5.84 45.56 -1.49
CA LYS A 53 -4.91 46.37 -2.29
C LYS A 53 -5.49 46.70 -3.67
N PRO A 54 -5.71 47.99 -4.02
CA PRO A 54 -6.17 48.35 -5.35
C PRO A 54 -5.09 47.98 -6.38
N ILE A 55 -5.49 47.17 -7.35
CA ILE A 55 -4.65 46.65 -8.42
C ILE A 55 -4.26 47.82 -9.35
N GLY A 56 -3.04 48.31 -9.20
CA GLY A 56 -2.43 49.22 -10.17
C GLY A 56 -2.37 48.53 -11.55
N ARG A 57 -2.82 49.24 -12.58
CA ARG A 57 -2.91 48.74 -13.96
C ARG A 57 -1.54 48.63 -14.61
N SER A 58 -0.78 47.61 -14.24
CA SER A 58 0.35 47.10 -15.01
C SER A 58 0.53 45.64 -14.63
N LEU A 59 0.25 44.75 -15.59
CA LEU A 59 0.51 43.32 -15.39
C LEU A 59 2.03 43.14 -15.25
N PRO A 60 2.51 42.49 -14.17
CA PRO A 60 3.94 42.23 -14.04
C PRO A 60 4.41 41.41 -15.23
N SER A 61 5.57 41.78 -15.79
CA SER A 61 6.24 40.97 -16.82
C SER A 61 6.49 39.58 -16.25
N ILE A 62 5.90 38.56 -16.87
CA ILE A 62 6.03 37.17 -16.44
C ILE A 62 7.43 36.71 -16.84
N VAL A 63 8.37 36.80 -15.90
CA VAL A 63 9.67 36.14 -16.03
C VAL A 63 9.46 34.69 -15.60
N PHE A 64 9.44 33.78 -16.57
CA PHE A 64 9.44 32.36 -16.25
C PHE A 64 10.75 32.03 -15.53
N PRO A 65 10.72 31.39 -14.34
CA PRO A 65 11.94 30.92 -13.72
C PRO A 65 12.65 29.96 -14.69
N PRO A 66 13.99 29.95 -14.72
CA PRO A 66 14.72 28.98 -15.52
C PRO A 66 14.21 27.58 -15.19
N ARG A 67 14.01 26.76 -16.22
CA ARG A 67 13.53 25.38 -16.05
C ARG A 67 14.38 24.72 -14.97
N PRO A 68 13.78 24.16 -13.89
CA PRO A 68 14.55 23.50 -12.87
C PRO A 68 15.39 22.42 -13.53
N LYS A 69 16.69 22.39 -13.19
CA LYS A 69 17.57 21.32 -13.65
C LYS A 69 16.93 19.98 -13.29
N PRO A 70 17.04 18.95 -14.16
CA PRO A 70 16.52 17.63 -13.83
C PRO A 70 17.06 17.22 -12.46
N ARG A 71 16.18 16.69 -11.59
CA ARG A 71 16.54 16.28 -10.21
C ARG A 71 17.50 15.08 -10.17
N TYR A 72 17.94 14.58 -11.33
CA TYR A 72 18.71 13.36 -11.48
C TYR A 72 19.97 13.63 -12.30
N ASP A 73 21.09 13.06 -11.85
CA ASP A 73 22.36 13.09 -12.54
C ASP A 73 22.43 11.89 -13.50
N PRO A 74 22.56 12.06 -14.82
CA PRO A 74 22.54 10.96 -15.78
C PRO A 74 23.61 9.88 -15.55
N ASN A 75 24.65 10.18 -14.76
CA ASN A 75 25.74 9.25 -14.44
C ASN A 75 25.54 8.46 -13.14
N ASP A 76 24.52 8.76 -12.33
CA ASP A 76 24.27 8.04 -11.09
C ASP A 76 23.98 6.57 -11.39
N THR A 77 24.66 5.67 -10.67
CA THR A 77 24.31 4.25 -10.72
C THR A 77 22.99 3.99 -9.98
N LEU A 78 22.27 2.92 -10.35
CA LEU A 78 21.00 2.55 -9.72
C LEU A 78 21.13 2.41 -8.18
N GLU A 79 22.28 1.92 -7.71
CA GLU A 79 22.58 1.73 -6.29
C GLU A 79 22.79 3.06 -5.55
N GLU A 80 23.47 4.03 -6.17
CA GLU A 80 23.65 5.38 -5.61
C GLU A 80 22.32 6.13 -5.54
N LEU A 81 21.48 5.98 -6.55
CA LEU A 81 20.13 6.53 -6.60
C LEU A 81 19.27 5.96 -5.47
N ALA A 82 19.33 4.64 -5.24
CA ALA A 82 18.62 3.98 -4.15
C ALA A 82 19.08 4.47 -2.76
N LYS A 83 20.39 4.67 -2.57
CA LYS A 83 20.95 5.27 -1.35
C LYS A 83 20.53 6.73 -1.17
N LYS A 84 20.55 7.55 -2.22
CA LYS A 84 20.11 8.97 -2.19
C LYS A 84 18.62 9.11 -1.87
N LEU A 85 17.79 8.20 -2.37
CA LEU A 85 16.37 8.17 -2.06
C LEU A 85 16.07 7.66 -0.64
N ASP A 86 17.08 7.07 0.01
CA ASP A 86 17.02 6.50 1.35
C ASP A 86 15.73 5.71 1.57
N LEU A 87 15.42 4.80 0.65
CA LEU A 87 14.14 4.07 0.64
C LEU A 87 13.86 3.35 1.97
N GLU A 88 14.92 3.02 2.73
CA GLU A 88 14.81 2.37 4.02
C GLU A 88 14.39 3.34 5.15
N HIS A 89 15.00 4.52 5.27
CA HIS A 89 14.72 5.46 6.38
C HIS A 89 13.84 6.65 6.01
N ASN A 90 13.64 6.92 4.71
CA ASN A 90 12.82 8.02 4.23
C ASN A 90 11.34 7.72 4.49
N PRO A 91 10.65 8.51 5.34
CA PRO A 91 9.23 8.33 5.62
C PRO A 91 8.35 8.60 4.39
N ASN A 92 8.89 9.29 3.38
CA ASN A 92 8.21 9.61 2.12
C ASN A 92 8.53 8.62 0.99
N ALA A 93 9.36 7.59 1.25
CA ALA A 93 9.58 6.53 0.27
C ALA A 93 8.28 5.75 0.05
N LEU A 94 7.99 5.42 -1.21
CA LEU A 94 6.84 4.60 -1.58
C LEU A 94 7.02 3.17 -1.04
N LYS A 95 6.58 2.93 0.19
CA LYS A 95 6.47 1.59 0.77
C LYS A 95 5.07 1.08 0.55
N GLU A 96 4.94 -0.09 -0.09
CA GLU A 96 3.64 -0.69 -0.36
C GLU A 96 2.94 -1.14 0.95
N MET A 97 3.71 -1.63 1.91
CA MET A 97 3.22 -2.18 3.18
C MET A 97 3.62 -1.30 4.37
N TYR A 98 2.78 -1.28 5.40
CA TYR A 98 3.15 -0.71 6.68
C TYR A 98 4.30 -1.51 7.31
N PRO A 99 5.21 -0.83 8.05
CA PRO A 99 6.27 -1.51 8.77
C PRO A 99 5.68 -2.49 9.78
N VAL A 100 6.33 -3.64 9.94
CA VAL A 100 5.90 -4.66 10.89
C VAL A 100 6.30 -4.22 12.30
N ASN A 101 5.42 -4.45 13.28
CA ASN A 101 5.74 -4.20 14.68
C ASN A 101 7.02 -4.96 15.07
N LYS A 102 7.94 -4.30 15.77
CA LYS A 102 9.22 -4.85 16.22
C LYS A 102 9.04 -6.18 16.95
N GLN A 103 8.03 -6.28 17.82
CA GLN A 103 7.72 -7.52 18.54
C GLN A 103 7.44 -8.70 17.60
N HIS A 104 6.73 -8.47 16.50
CA HIS A 104 6.45 -9.51 15.52
C HIS A 104 7.69 -9.80 14.68
N HIS A 105 8.47 -8.76 14.34
CA HIS A 105 9.70 -8.90 13.57
C HIS A 105 10.77 -9.71 14.32
N ASP A 106 10.92 -9.51 15.63
CA ASP A 106 11.91 -10.23 16.45
C ASP A 106 11.64 -11.74 16.47
N VAL A 107 10.36 -12.14 16.45
CA VAL A 107 9.95 -13.55 16.36
C VAL A 107 10.42 -14.22 15.07
N LEU A 108 10.65 -13.47 13.99
CA LEU A 108 11.08 -14.03 12.70
C LEU A 108 12.40 -14.80 12.81
N PHE A 109 13.29 -14.34 13.70
CA PHE A 109 14.64 -14.87 13.86
C PHE A 109 14.80 -15.77 15.11
N ASP A 110 13.71 -16.04 15.82
CA ASP A 110 13.70 -16.86 17.03
C ASP A 110 13.46 -18.35 16.70
N GLY A 111 14.53 -19.13 16.52
CA GLY A 111 14.46 -20.59 16.35
C GLY A 111 14.07 -21.09 14.95
N PHE A 112 13.64 -22.35 14.86
CA PHE A 112 13.36 -23.04 13.59
C PHE A 112 11.86 -23.26 13.33
N SER A 113 11.46 -23.16 12.06
CA SER A 113 10.06 -23.38 11.63
C SER A 113 9.51 -24.77 11.94
N LYS A 114 10.38 -25.80 11.99
CA LYS A 114 9.98 -27.19 12.29
C LYS A 114 9.47 -27.36 13.72
N GLU A 115 9.92 -26.51 14.64
CA GLU A 115 9.48 -26.45 16.04
C GLU A 115 8.34 -25.43 16.23
N GLU A 116 7.69 -25.01 15.14
CA GLU A 116 6.65 -23.96 15.14
C GLU A 116 7.14 -22.59 15.63
N LYS A 117 8.46 -22.36 15.59
CA LYS A 117 9.09 -21.07 15.95
C LYS A 117 9.53 -20.30 14.70
N GLY A 118 10.18 -19.16 14.90
CA GLY A 118 10.78 -18.36 13.83
C GLY A 118 9.74 -17.89 12.81
N ARG A 119 10.03 -18.18 11.54
CA ARG A 119 9.17 -17.86 10.40
C ARG A 119 7.76 -18.43 10.51
N TYR A 120 7.58 -19.64 11.05
CA TYR A 120 6.25 -20.23 11.19
C TYR A 120 5.36 -19.36 12.10
N LYS A 121 5.87 -19.04 13.29
CA LYS A 121 5.20 -18.19 14.27
C LYS A 121 4.96 -16.78 13.73
N TYR A 122 5.94 -16.21 13.04
CA TYR A 122 5.81 -14.91 12.38
C TYR A 122 4.64 -14.87 11.39
N LEU A 123 4.53 -15.88 10.51
CA LEU A 123 3.47 -15.93 9.51
C LEU A 123 2.09 -16.09 10.17
N ASN A 124 1.99 -16.89 11.22
CA ASN A 124 0.75 -17.03 11.99
C ASN A 124 0.32 -15.70 12.62
N LEU A 125 1.24 -14.97 13.25
CA LEU A 125 0.96 -13.63 13.79
C LEU A 125 0.53 -12.65 12.69
N ARG A 126 1.21 -12.68 11.54
CA ARG A 126 0.93 -11.76 10.42
C ARG A 126 -0.32 -12.13 9.62
N LYS A 127 -0.84 -13.34 9.77
CA LYS A 127 -2.12 -13.80 9.19
C LYS A 127 -3.34 -13.16 9.86
N VAL A 128 -3.23 -12.85 11.16
CA VAL A 128 -4.34 -12.25 11.94
C VAL A 128 -4.69 -10.85 11.41
N ILE A 129 -3.70 -10.10 10.92
CA ILE A 129 -3.91 -8.76 10.38
C ILE A 129 -4.49 -8.87 8.96
N PRO A 130 -5.70 -8.33 8.71
CA PRO A 130 -6.30 -8.37 7.39
C PRO A 130 -5.45 -7.57 6.40
N PRO A 131 -5.47 -7.95 5.10
CA PRO A 131 -4.63 -7.31 4.10
C PRO A 131 -4.95 -5.81 3.96
N GLU A 132 -6.20 -5.40 4.17
CA GLU A 132 -6.63 -3.98 4.17
C GLU A 132 -5.82 -3.09 5.13
N ASN A 133 -5.47 -3.63 6.30
CA ASN A 133 -4.70 -2.90 7.32
C ASN A 133 -3.18 -3.08 7.16
N LYS A 134 -2.75 -3.87 6.18
CA LYS A 134 -1.34 -4.25 5.99
C LYS A 134 -0.67 -3.41 4.91
N PHE A 135 -1.43 -2.98 3.91
CA PHE A 135 -0.94 -2.18 2.79
C PHE A 135 -1.36 -0.73 2.95
N GLN A 136 -0.48 0.19 2.56
CA GLN A 136 -0.76 1.62 2.58
C GLN A 136 -1.75 2.02 1.47
N TYR A 137 -1.74 1.27 0.38
CA TYR A 137 -2.57 1.49 -0.79
C TYR A 137 -3.17 0.14 -1.25
N PRO A 138 -4.39 0.14 -1.82
CA PRO A 138 -4.95 -1.07 -2.40
C PRO A 138 -4.12 -1.44 -3.62
N VAL A 139 -3.61 -2.66 -3.64
CA VAL A 139 -2.72 -3.13 -4.72
C VAL A 139 -3.52 -3.44 -5.99
N SER A 140 -4.83 -3.67 -5.89
CA SER A 140 -5.71 -3.99 -7.01
C SER A 140 -7.19 -3.67 -6.76
N ASN A 141 -7.98 -3.51 -7.82
CA ASN A 141 -9.45 -3.41 -7.73
C ASN A 141 -10.07 -4.64 -7.05
N THR A 142 -9.46 -5.81 -7.22
CA THR A 142 -9.89 -7.03 -6.52
C THR A 142 -9.66 -6.96 -5.02
N MET A 143 -8.69 -6.16 -4.56
CA MET A 143 -8.48 -5.90 -3.14
C MET A 143 -9.58 -5.05 -2.54
N GLU A 144 -10.06 -4.05 -3.29
CA GLU A 144 -11.12 -3.14 -2.88
C GLU A 144 -12.47 -3.83 -2.68
N TYR A 145 -12.83 -4.76 -3.58
CA TYR A 145 -14.13 -5.44 -3.52
C TYR A 145 -14.06 -6.84 -2.91
N GLY A 146 -12.99 -7.59 -3.17
CA GLY A 146 -12.92 -9.03 -2.91
C GLY A 146 -12.55 -9.41 -1.48
N TRP A 147 -11.95 -8.50 -0.70
CA TRP A 147 -11.41 -8.82 0.63
C TRP A 147 -12.19 -8.20 1.80
N LYS A 148 -13.29 -7.49 1.52
CA LYS A 148 -14.23 -6.94 2.52
C LYS A 148 -15.13 -8.01 3.15
N LEU A 149 -14.53 -9.14 3.54
CA LEU A 149 -15.23 -10.28 4.14
C LEU A 149 -15.74 -9.96 5.56
N SER A 150 -15.10 -9.02 6.25
CA SER A 150 -15.53 -8.59 7.59
C SER A 150 -16.77 -7.70 7.54
N GLU A 151 -16.88 -6.80 6.56
CA GLU A 151 -18.02 -5.88 6.40
C GLU A 151 -19.29 -6.59 5.92
N SER A 152 -19.12 -7.63 5.10
CA SER A 152 -20.23 -8.39 4.53
C SER A 152 -21.01 -9.22 5.55
N GLY A 153 -20.59 -9.22 6.83
CA GLY A 153 -21.41 -9.67 7.97
C GLY A 153 -21.88 -11.11 7.88
N GLN A 154 -21.34 -11.88 6.94
CA GLN A 154 -21.80 -13.23 6.65
C GLN A 154 -21.26 -14.11 7.76
N GLN A 155 -22.06 -14.25 8.81
CA GLN A 155 -21.87 -15.24 9.86
C GLN A 155 -21.68 -16.58 9.14
N PHE A 156 -20.47 -17.12 9.18
CA PHE A 156 -20.15 -18.41 8.58
C PHE A 156 -20.93 -19.48 9.35
N LYS A 157 -22.18 -19.70 8.95
CA LYS A 157 -23.03 -20.76 9.48
C LYS A 157 -22.67 -22.03 8.75
N ALA A 158 -22.36 -23.08 9.49
CA ALA A 158 -22.27 -24.41 8.92
C ALA A 158 -23.59 -24.71 8.18
N PRO A 159 -23.53 -25.26 6.95
CA PRO A 159 -24.75 -25.61 6.23
C PRO A 159 -25.53 -26.68 6.99
N THR A 160 -26.85 -26.54 7.07
CA THR A 160 -27.73 -27.45 7.83
C THR A 160 -27.60 -28.91 7.41
N HIS A 161 -27.30 -29.15 6.13
CA HIS A 161 -27.22 -30.50 5.54
C HIS A 161 -25.88 -30.74 4.82
N ALA A 162 -24.78 -30.61 5.55
CA ALA A 162 -23.45 -30.97 5.04
C ALA A 162 -23.32 -32.50 4.88
N ARG A 163 -22.59 -32.97 3.86
CA ARG A 163 -22.19 -34.38 3.78
C ARG A 163 -21.15 -34.67 4.86
N GLY A 164 -21.48 -35.56 5.79
CA GLY A 164 -20.55 -36.06 6.81
C GLY A 164 -19.68 -37.20 6.28
N LYS A 165 -18.50 -37.40 6.88
CA LYS A 165 -17.55 -38.45 6.52
C LYS A 165 -17.74 -39.71 7.37
N ILE A 166 -18.97 -40.22 7.44
CA ILE A 166 -19.37 -41.30 8.38
C ILE A 166 -18.50 -42.54 8.23
N VAL A 167 -18.25 -43.01 7.00
CA VAL A 167 -17.45 -44.23 6.76
C VAL A 167 -16.00 -44.03 7.20
N GLU A 168 -15.39 -42.89 6.87
CA GLU A 168 -14.00 -42.58 7.23
C GLU A 168 -13.84 -42.48 8.76
N GLU A 169 -14.79 -41.84 9.44
CA GLU A 169 -14.78 -41.63 10.89
C GLU A 169 -15.10 -42.89 11.70
N SER A 170 -15.93 -43.81 11.18
CA SER A 170 -16.36 -45.00 11.92
C SER A 170 -15.56 -46.26 11.59
N PHE A 171 -15.19 -46.48 10.32
CA PHE A 171 -14.53 -47.73 9.90
C PHE A 171 -13.01 -47.69 10.10
N TYR A 172 -12.39 -46.51 10.13
CA TYR A 172 -10.93 -46.38 10.18
C TYR A 172 -10.47 -45.64 11.44
N ARG A 173 -9.49 -46.22 12.14
CA ARG A 173 -8.82 -45.59 13.29
C ARG A 173 -7.45 -45.09 12.88
N ARG A 174 -7.07 -43.90 13.35
CA ARG A 174 -5.84 -43.21 12.93
C ARG A 174 -4.57 -43.98 13.31
N ASN A 175 -4.56 -44.61 14.49
CA ASN A 175 -3.52 -45.54 14.95
C ASN A 175 -4.23 -46.78 15.54
N GLY A 176 -3.85 -47.98 15.09
CA GLY A 176 -4.39 -49.23 15.61
C GLY A 176 -3.26 -50.25 15.73
N VAL A 177 -2.97 -50.67 16.95
CA VAL A 177 -2.12 -51.85 17.18
C VAL A 177 -2.77 -52.82 18.17
N PHE A 178 -3.48 -52.35 19.21
CA PHE A 178 -4.43 -53.11 20.02
C PHE A 178 -5.47 -52.15 20.61
#